data_AF-A0A2J6H9Z6-F1
#
_entry.id   AF-A0A2J6H9Z6-F1
#
_cell.length_a   1.000
_cell.length_b   1.000
_cell.length_c   1.000
_cell.angle_alpha   90.00
_cell.angle_beta   90.00
_cell.angle_gamma   90.00
#
_symmetry.space_group_name_H-M   'P 1'
#
loop_
_entity.id
_entity.type
_entity.pdbx_description
1 polymer ?
#
loop_
_entity_poly.entity_id
_entity_poly.type
_entity_poly.pdbx_seq_one_letter_code
_entity_poly.pdbx_strand_id
1 'polypeptide(L)'
;KAGLARFVLRSTESLCIVHPVENVLVVTRIRFGQQIRGTEELNVAEDVKISKKELDVGLALIKQYAEKFDVSKFKDEYTNELLNIIKQKSKGKRATIKKLKPHKTKSDDLYDQLMQSLQAKKGA
;
A
#
# COMPACT_ATOMS: atom_id res chain seq x y z
N LYS A 1 -11.49 24.63 -12.53
CA LYS A 1 -10.32 25.53 -12.39
C LYS A 1 -9.63 25.18 -11.08
N ALA A 2 -8.31 25.06 -11.08
CA ALA A 2 -7.53 24.72 -9.89
C ALA A 2 -6.52 25.85 -9.63
N GLY A 3 -6.39 26.27 -8.37
CA GLY A 3 -5.44 27.30 -7.95
C GLY A 3 -4.14 26.66 -7.47
N LEU A 4 -3.01 27.13 -7.96
CA LEU A 4 -1.70 26.81 -7.41
C LEU A 4 -1.44 27.75 -6.23
N ALA A 5 -1.13 27.19 -5.07
CA ALA A 5 -0.86 27.95 -3.87
C ALA A 5 0.28 27.32 -3.07
N ARG A 6 0.82 28.11 -2.14
CA ARG A 6 1.79 27.65 -1.15
C ARG A 6 1.15 27.85 0.21
N PHE A 7 1.19 26.82 1.05
CA PHE A 7 0.58 26.86 2.38
C PHE A 7 1.54 26.30 3.43
N VAL A 8 1.42 26.82 4.64
CA VAL A 8 2.19 26.34 5.80
C VAL A 8 1.25 25.50 6.65
N LEU A 9 1.58 24.22 6.82
CA LEU A 9 0.88 23.34 7.74
C LEU A 9 1.77 23.08 8.95
N ARG A 10 1.32 23.59 10.11
CA ARG A 10 2.05 23.59 11.39
C ARG A 10 3.40 24.32 11.25
N SER A 11 4.45 23.60 10.89
CA SER A 11 5.82 24.11 10.77
C SER A 11 6.46 23.85 9.40
N THR A 12 5.72 23.25 8.47
CA THR A 12 6.25 22.88 7.14
C THR A 12 5.52 23.61 6.04
N GLU A 13 6.30 24.29 5.20
CA GLU A 13 5.80 24.88 3.96
C GLU A 13 5.62 23.79 2.90
N SER A 14 4.50 23.79 2.21
CA SER A 14 4.17 22.81 1.19
C SER A 14 3.52 23.51 -0.02
N LEU A 15 3.86 23.04 -1.22
CA LEU A 15 3.18 23.42 -2.44
C LEU A 15 1.85 22.66 -2.53
N CYS A 16 0.77 23.32 -2.91
CA CYS A 16 -0.52 22.67 -3.11
C CYS A 16 -1.28 23.16 -4.32
N ILE A 17 -2.11 22.28 -4.86
CA ILE A 17 -3.19 22.64 -5.76
C ILE A 17 -4.48 22.60 -4.94
N VAL A 18 -5.23 23.70 -5.01
CA VAL A 18 -6.55 23.81 -4.41
C VAL A 18 -7.58 23.79 -5.52
N HIS A 19 -8.52 22.87 -5.45
CA HIS A 19 -9.61 22.81 -6.42
C HIS A 19 -10.94 22.52 -5.71
N PRO A 20 -12.04 23.16 -6.16
CA PRO A 20 -13.36 22.81 -5.68
C PRO A 20 -13.77 21.46 -6.25
N VAL A 21 -14.26 20.57 -5.38
CA VAL A 21 -14.92 19.32 -5.74
C VAL A 21 -16.30 19.37 -5.11
N GLU A 22 -17.34 19.35 -5.93
CA GLU A 22 -18.72 19.56 -5.50
C GLU A 22 -18.85 20.86 -4.69
N ASN A 23 -19.06 20.77 -3.36
CA ASN A 23 -19.19 21.89 -2.43
C ASN A 23 -18.05 21.99 -1.41
N VAL A 24 -16.95 21.25 -1.61
CA VAL A 24 -15.79 21.24 -0.70
C VAL A 24 -14.50 21.65 -1.41
N LEU A 25 -13.58 22.26 -0.66
CA LEU A 25 -12.25 22.58 -1.14
C LEU A 25 -11.32 21.40 -0.89
N VAL A 26 -10.77 20.82 -1.95
CA VAL A 26 -9.77 19.77 -1.88
C VAL A 26 -8.39 20.39 -2.07
N VAL A 27 -7.51 20.09 -1.11
CA VAL A 27 -6.10 20.52 -1.14
C VAL A 27 -5.23 19.32 -1.45
N THR A 28 -4.67 19.28 -2.65
CA THR A 28 -3.70 18.26 -3.05
C THR A 28 -2.30 18.80 -2.81
N ARG A 29 -1.54 18.15 -1.91
CA ARG A 29 -0.14 18.51 -1.65
C ARG A 29 0.77 17.96 -2.75
N ILE A 30 1.65 18.80 -3.25
CA ILE A 30 2.65 18.46 -4.26
C ILE A 30 4.04 18.51 -3.64
N ARG A 31 4.91 17.59 -4.05
CA ARG A 31 6.32 17.57 -3.65
C ARG A 31 7.10 18.62 -4.44
N PHE A 32 8.06 19.28 -3.81
CA PHE A 32 8.97 20.18 -4.52
C PHE A 32 9.90 19.41 -5.46
N GLY A 33 10.42 20.05 -6.51
CA GLY A 33 11.32 19.41 -7.48
C GLY A 33 12.53 18.71 -6.83
N GLN A 34 13.13 19.35 -5.83
CA GLN A 34 14.22 18.82 -5.01
C GLN A 34 13.85 17.59 -4.16
N GLN A 35 12.57 17.26 -3.99
CA GLN A 35 12.10 16.05 -3.30
C GLN A 35 11.79 14.90 -4.28
N ILE A 36 11.83 15.17 -5.58
CA ILE A 36 11.61 14.17 -6.62
C ILE A 36 12.98 13.61 -6.99
N ARG A 37 13.15 12.28 -6.85
CA ARG A 37 14.34 11.60 -7.34
C ARG A 37 14.28 11.51 -8.85
N GLY A 38 15.41 11.75 -9.50
CA GLY A 38 15.53 11.62 -10.95
C GLY A 38 15.34 10.16 -11.36
N THR A 39 14.72 9.93 -12.51
CA THR A 39 14.59 8.58 -13.08
C THR A 39 15.94 7.98 -13.46
N GLU A 40 16.97 8.81 -13.65
CA GLU A 40 18.34 8.42 -14.00
C GLU A 40 19.08 7.73 -12.83
N GLU A 41 18.68 8.01 -11.59
CA GLU A 41 19.25 7.34 -10.40
C GLU A 41 18.61 5.97 -10.14
N LEU A 42 17.54 5.64 -10.87
CA LEU A 42 16.87 4.36 -10.75
C LEU A 42 17.57 3.37 -11.67
N ASN A 43 18.14 2.32 -11.08
CA ASN A 43 18.72 1.21 -11.83
C ASN A 43 17.59 0.34 -12.41
N VAL A 44 16.93 0.84 -13.45
CA VAL A 44 15.84 0.16 -14.16
C VAL A 44 16.44 -0.50 -15.40
N ALA A 45 16.19 -1.79 -15.59
CA ALA A 45 16.57 -2.47 -16.82
C ALA A 45 15.83 -1.85 -18.02
N GLU A 46 16.57 -1.30 -18.97
CA GLU A 46 16.00 -0.57 -20.13
C GLU A 46 15.31 -1.49 -21.14
N ASP A 47 15.63 -2.79 -21.14
CA ASP A 47 15.15 -3.76 -22.12
C ASP A 47 14.63 -5.03 -21.43
N VAL A 48 13.47 -4.94 -20.78
CA VAL A 48 12.76 -6.10 -20.23
C VAL A 48 11.86 -6.69 -21.31
N LYS A 49 12.37 -7.69 -22.05
CA LYS A 49 11.54 -8.48 -22.98
C LYS A 49 10.75 -9.53 -22.21
N ILE A 50 9.51 -9.21 -21.88
CA ILE A 50 8.58 -10.13 -21.22
C ILE A 50 7.99 -11.11 -22.25
N SER A 51 7.98 -12.40 -21.93
CA SER A 51 7.34 -13.41 -22.78
C SER A 51 5.81 -13.30 -22.72
N LYS A 52 5.12 -13.59 -23.83
CA LYS A 52 3.64 -13.61 -23.86
C LYS A 52 3.03 -14.51 -22.78
N LYS A 53 3.67 -15.64 -22.50
CA LYS A 53 3.22 -16.59 -21.45
C LYS A 53 3.26 -15.96 -20.05
N GLU A 54 4.27 -15.16 -19.75
CA GLU A 54 4.42 -14.49 -18.45
C GLU A 54 3.39 -13.36 -18.30
N LEU A 55 3.11 -12.62 -19.40
CA LEU A 55 2.04 -11.62 -19.43
C LEU A 55 0.66 -12.24 -19.19
N ASP A 56 0.35 -13.36 -19.84
CA ASP A 56 -0.93 -14.06 -19.67
C ASP A 56 -1.11 -14.54 -18.23
N VAL A 57 -0.06 -15.07 -17.60
CA VAL A 57 -0.08 -15.47 -16.18
C VAL A 57 -0.26 -14.25 -15.27
N GLY A 58 0.46 -13.15 -15.51
CA GLY A 58 0.32 -11.91 -14.76
C GLY A 58 -1.09 -11.32 -14.86
N LEU A 59 -1.68 -11.33 -16.06
CA LEU A 59 -3.05 -10.86 -16.29
C LEU A 59 -4.10 -11.77 -15.61
N ALA A 60 -3.89 -13.09 -15.61
CA ALA A 60 -4.75 -14.02 -14.89
C ALA A 60 -4.74 -13.75 -13.37
N LEU A 61 -3.56 -13.47 -12.80
CA LEU A 61 -3.42 -13.09 -11.40
C LEU A 61 -4.16 -11.78 -11.08
N ILE A 62 -3.95 -10.74 -11.90
CA ILE A 62 -4.65 -9.46 -11.72
C ILE A 62 -6.16 -9.69 -11.74
N LYS A 63 -6.70 -10.48 -12.69
CA LYS A 63 -8.13 -10.78 -12.76
C LYS A 63 -8.64 -11.56 -11.54
N GLN A 64 -7.85 -12.48 -11.00
CA GLN A 64 -8.24 -13.28 -9.84
C GLN A 64 -8.28 -12.46 -8.54
N TYR A 65 -7.36 -11.50 -8.38
CA TYR A 65 -7.28 -10.65 -7.19
C TYR A 65 -7.92 -9.27 -7.36
N ALA A 66 -8.41 -8.95 -8.56
CA ALA A 66 -9.15 -7.73 -8.82
C ALA A 66 -10.47 -7.75 -8.04
N GLU A 67 -10.64 -6.77 -7.18
CA GLU A 67 -11.88 -6.52 -6.46
C GLU A 67 -12.28 -5.06 -6.68
N LYS A 68 -13.56 -4.73 -6.43
CA LYS A 68 -13.99 -3.32 -6.42
C LYS A 68 -13.25 -2.60 -5.30
N PHE A 69 -12.57 -1.51 -5.65
CA PHE A 69 -11.88 -0.68 -4.68
C PHE A 69 -12.89 0.01 -3.77
N ASP A 70 -12.90 -0.39 -2.50
CA ASP A 70 -13.71 0.21 -1.45
C ASP A 70 -12.78 0.77 -0.37
N VAL A 71 -12.72 2.09 -0.27
CA VAL A 71 -11.89 2.82 0.71
C VAL A 71 -12.28 2.44 2.14
N SER A 72 -13.54 2.07 2.38
CA SER A 72 -14.07 1.72 3.71
C SER A 72 -13.45 0.47 4.31
N LYS A 73 -12.85 -0.40 3.47
CA LYS A 73 -12.14 -1.60 3.90
C LYS A 73 -10.78 -1.27 4.52
N PHE A 74 -10.18 -0.14 4.19
CA PHE A 74 -8.88 0.27 4.71
C PHE A 74 -9.07 1.05 6.01
N LYS A 75 -8.92 0.35 7.13
CA LYS A 75 -9.00 0.94 8.47
C LYS A 75 -7.62 1.03 9.09
N ASP A 76 -7.44 2.00 9.97
CA ASP A 76 -6.23 2.13 10.77
C ASP A 76 -6.13 0.98 11.78
N GLU A 77 -5.52 -0.13 11.35
CA GLU A 77 -5.28 -1.30 12.19
C GLU A 77 -4.40 -0.96 13.40
N TYR A 78 -3.42 -0.08 13.22
CA TYR A 78 -2.52 0.33 14.30
C TYR A 78 -3.28 1.02 15.42
N THR A 79 -4.14 1.98 15.10
CA THR A 79 -4.97 2.68 16.08
C THR A 79 -5.95 1.72 16.77
N ASN A 80 -6.53 0.78 16.03
CA ASN A 80 -7.42 -0.24 16.60
C ASN A 80 -6.69 -1.18 17.57
N GLU A 81 -5.52 -1.66 17.20
CA GLU A 81 -4.67 -2.51 18.06
C GLU A 81 -4.21 -1.74 19.31
N LEU A 82 -3.80 -0.48 19.15
CA LEU A 82 -3.39 0.38 20.25
C LEU A 82 -4.54 0.58 21.25
N LEU A 83 -5.74 0.90 20.76
CA LEU A 83 -6.95 1.03 21.60
C LEU A 83 -7.30 -0.28 22.30
N ASN A 84 -7.12 -1.42 21.64
CA ASN A 84 -7.34 -2.72 22.26
C ASN A 84 -6.34 -2.95 23.40
N ILE A 85 -5.05 -2.66 23.19
CA ILE A 85 -4.02 -2.74 24.24
C ILE A 85 -4.35 -1.82 25.42
N ILE A 86 -4.77 -0.57 25.16
CA ILE A 86 -5.19 0.38 26.19
C ILE A 86 -6.37 -0.18 27.00
N LYS A 87 -7.39 -0.73 26.34
CA LYS A 87 -8.56 -1.34 27.00
C LYS A 87 -8.17 -2.57 27.84
N GLN A 88 -7.25 -3.42 27.36
CA GLN A 88 -6.77 -4.57 28.13
C GLN A 88 -5.99 -4.14 29.38
N LYS A 89 -5.12 -3.12 29.25
CA LYS A 89 -4.39 -2.53 30.39
C LYS A 89 -5.33 -1.90 31.42
N SER A 90 -6.34 -1.15 30.96
CA SER A 90 -7.36 -0.53 31.83
C SER A 90 -8.16 -1.56 32.63
N LYS A 91 -8.39 -2.75 32.07
CA LYS A 91 -9.05 -3.89 32.75
C LYS A 91 -8.11 -4.72 33.63
N GLY A 92 -6.90 -4.24 33.91
CA GLY A 92 -5.92 -4.91 34.78
C GLY A 92 -5.24 -6.14 34.16
N LYS A 93 -5.45 -6.42 32.87
CA LYS A 93 -4.82 -7.56 32.16
C LYS A 93 -3.48 -7.11 31.59
N ARG A 94 -2.39 -7.80 31.96
CA ARG A 94 -1.08 -7.59 31.33
C ARG A 94 -1.16 -8.03 29.86
N ALA A 95 -0.80 -7.13 28.95
CA ALA A 95 -0.76 -7.44 27.53
C ALA A 95 0.29 -8.54 27.29
N THR A 96 -0.15 -9.71 26.84
CA THR A 96 0.73 -10.78 26.38
C THR A 96 1.33 -10.36 25.06
N ILE A 97 2.64 -10.09 25.07
CA ILE A 97 3.39 -9.84 23.84
C ILE A 97 3.37 -11.15 23.04
N LYS A 98 2.54 -11.22 21.99
CA LYS A 98 2.66 -12.29 21.00
C LYS A 98 4.02 -12.12 20.33
N LYS A 99 4.99 -12.94 20.73
CA LYS A 99 6.26 -13.05 20.01
C LYS A 99 5.91 -13.47 18.58
N LEU A 100 6.23 -12.61 17.61
CA LEU A 100 6.16 -12.96 16.20
C LEU A 100 7.05 -14.19 16.04
N LYS A 101 6.46 -15.36 15.78
CA LYS A 101 7.23 -16.53 15.38
C LYS A 101 7.60 -16.28 13.93
N PRO A 102 8.89 -16.09 13.58
CA PRO A 102 9.26 -16.01 12.19
C PRO A 102 8.84 -17.33 11.54
N HIS A 103 7.87 -17.25 10.64
CA HIS A 103 7.53 -18.39 9.81
C HIS A 103 8.67 -18.52 8.81
N LYS A 104 9.50 -19.57 8.95
CA LYS A 104 10.48 -19.91 7.92
C LYS A 104 9.69 -20.38 6.70
N THR A 105 9.51 -19.50 5.72
CA THR A 105 9.23 -19.91 4.36
C THR A 105 10.42 -20.75 3.90
N LYS A 106 10.24 -22.07 3.79
CA LYS A 106 11.14 -22.91 3.01
C LYS A 106 10.75 -22.71 1.55
N SER A 107 11.61 -22.10 0.74
CA SER A 107 12.04 -22.69 -0.55
C SER A 107 12.77 -21.68 -1.44
N ASP A 108 13.73 -22.23 -2.20
CA ASP A 108 14.56 -21.58 -3.22
C ASP A 108 13.85 -21.41 -4.59
N ASP A 109 12.57 -21.80 -4.72
CA ASP A 109 11.85 -21.73 -6.00
C ASP A 109 10.46 -21.08 -5.87
N LEU A 110 10.36 -19.84 -6.39
CA LEU A 110 9.18 -18.98 -6.29
C LEU A 110 8.09 -19.36 -7.31
N TYR A 111 8.46 -20.04 -8.40
CA TYR A 111 7.55 -20.39 -9.49
C TYR A 111 6.59 -21.52 -9.08
N ASP A 112 7.10 -22.55 -8.41
CA ASP A 112 6.30 -23.66 -7.91
C ASP A 112 5.33 -23.24 -6.80
N GLN A 113 5.76 -22.31 -5.93
CA GLN A 113 4.88 -21.76 -4.90
C GLN A 113 3.74 -20.94 -5.50
N LEU A 114 4.01 -20.20 -6.59
CA LEU A 114 2.99 -19.47 -7.33
C LEU A 114 1.96 -20.44 -7.95
N MET A 115 2.42 -21.53 -8.58
CA MET A 115 1.55 -22.58 -9.12
C MET A 115 0.71 -23.27 -8.04
N GLN A 116 1.29 -23.57 -6.88
CA GLN A 116 0.56 -24.17 -5.75
C GLN A 116 -0.50 -23.22 -5.17
N SER A 117 -0.19 -21.92 -5.03
CA SER A 117 -1.15 -20.92 -4.55
C SER A 117 -2.36 -20.77 -5.49
N LEU A 118 -2.13 -20.88 -6.81
CA LEU A 118 -3.20 -20.88 -7.82
C LEU A 118 -4.11 -22.11 -7.72
N GLN A 119 -3.58 -23.29 -7.39
CA GLN A 119 -4.35 -24.53 -7.27
C GLN A 119 -5.10 -24.63 -5.93
N ALA A 120 -4.50 -24.18 -4.83
CA ALA A 120 -5.07 -24.32 -3.49
C ALA A 120 -6.29 -23.43 -3.24
N LYS A 121 -6.43 -22.29 -3.94
CA LYS A 121 -7.52 -21.33 -3.70
C LYS A 121 -8.78 -21.55 -4.55
N LYS A 122 -8.86 -22.66 -5.31
CA LYS A 122 -10.05 -23.02 -6.12
C LYS A 122 -11.15 -23.74 -5.32
N GLY A 123 -11.00 -23.85 -3.99
CA GLY A 123 -12.00 -24.42 -3.09
C GLY A 123 -12.16 -23.60 -1.82
N ALA A 124 -13.00 -22.56 -1.89
CA ALA A 124 -13.69 -21.95 -0.76
C ALA A 124 -14.91 -21.19 -1.30
#